data_AF-A0AAD8DYL2-F1
#
_entry.id   AF-A0AAD8DYL2-F1
#
_cell.length_a   1.000
_cell.length_b   1.000
_cell.length_c   1.000
_cell.angle_alpha   90.00
_cell.angle_beta   90.00
_cell.angle_gamma   90.00
#
_symmetry.space_group_name_H-M   'P 1'
#
loop_
_entity.id
_entity.type
_entity.pdbx_description
1 polymer ?
#
loop_
_entity_poly.entity_id
_entity_poly.type
_entity_poly.pdbx_seq_one_letter_code
_entity_poly.pdbx_strand_id
1 'polypeptide(L)'
;MFPEDVDQFARFHAGFGAWGRERVWTTIDGQRLENVYNNWDPTQPDNLNGNQNRGAVLKNGYIDDIGPEQLPYVCEKSPQSKRFEPLPPCMQVLKNLCQVSIAS
;
A
#
# COMPACT_ATOMS: atom_id res chain seq x y z
N MET A 1 -30.04 -7.01 1.50
CA MET A 1 -29.27 -8.26 1.41
C MET A 1 -27.97 -7.91 0.71
N PHE A 2 -26.90 -7.70 1.48
CA PHE A 2 -25.58 -7.46 0.91
C PHE A 2 -25.06 -8.80 0.35
N PRO A 3 -24.31 -8.82 -0.77
CA PRO A 3 -24.00 -10.06 -1.47
C PRO A 3 -23.09 -10.95 -0.60
N GLU A 4 -23.41 -12.24 -0.54
CA GLU A 4 -22.67 -13.27 0.21
C GLU A 4 -21.30 -13.62 -0.39
N ASP A 5 -20.85 -12.92 -1.44
CA ASP A 5 -19.63 -13.23 -2.20
C ASP A 5 -18.51 -12.19 -2.04
N VAL A 6 -18.51 -11.43 -0.94
CA VAL A 6 -17.35 -10.59 -0.61
C VAL A 6 -16.27 -11.52 -0.07
N ASP A 7 -15.28 -11.88 -0.90
CA ASP A 7 -14.05 -12.50 -0.41
C ASP A 7 -13.39 -11.57 0.62
N GLN A 8 -13.72 -11.82 1.89
CA GLN A 8 -13.28 -11.02 3.03
C GLN A 8 -11.78 -11.19 3.30
N PHE A 9 -11.19 -12.26 2.78
CA PHE A 9 -9.77 -12.57 2.86
C PHE A 9 -8.99 -12.05 1.65
N ALA A 10 -9.68 -11.44 0.67
CA ALA A 10 -9.02 -10.68 -0.37
C ALA A 10 -8.13 -9.62 0.28
N ARG A 11 -6.87 -9.59 -0.13
CA ARG A 11 -5.81 -8.83 0.54
C ARG A 11 -4.90 -8.14 -0.44
N PHE A 12 -4.38 -6.99 -0.03
CA PHE A 12 -3.47 -6.18 -0.84
C PHE A 12 -2.40 -5.54 0.04
N HIS A 13 -1.22 -5.28 -0.54
CA HIS A 13 -0.15 -4.57 0.15
C HIS A 13 -0.47 -3.08 0.28
N ALA A 14 -0.20 -2.52 1.46
CA ALA A 14 -0.34 -1.09 1.76
C ALA A 14 0.96 -0.49 2.34
N GLY A 15 2.12 -1.07 1.99
CA GLY A 15 3.41 -0.48 2.32
C GLY A 15 3.76 -0.46 3.81
N PHE A 16 3.60 -1.59 4.52
CA PHE A 16 4.14 -1.76 5.87
C PHE A 16 4.69 -3.18 6.06
N GLY A 17 5.58 -3.35 7.04
CA GLY A 17 6.25 -4.63 7.30
C GLY A 17 6.97 -4.65 8.64
N ALA A 18 7.36 -5.84 9.06
CA ALA A 18 8.14 -6.06 10.27
C ALA A 18 9.64 -5.95 9.95
N TRP A 19 10.36 -5.12 10.72
CA TRP A 19 11.78 -4.87 10.51
C TRP A 19 12.65 -5.30 11.69
N GLY A 20 13.85 -5.77 11.37
CA GLY A 20 14.84 -6.19 12.35
C GLY A 20 14.47 -7.46 13.11
N ARG A 21 15.34 -7.85 14.05
CA ARG A 21 15.14 -9.06 14.87
C ARG A 21 13.95 -8.96 15.82
N GLU A 22 13.60 -7.73 16.22
CA GLU A 22 12.49 -7.44 17.12
C GLU A 22 11.13 -7.37 16.40
N ARG A 23 11.11 -7.52 15.07
CA ARG A 23 9.88 -7.45 14.24
C ARG A 23 9.09 -6.17 14.48
N VAL A 24 9.77 -5.02 14.46
CA VAL A 24 9.13 -3.72 14.64
C VAL A 24 8.33 -3.38 13.39
N TRP A 25 7.00 -3.33 13.53
CA TRP A 25 6.08 -3.01 12.45
C TRP A 25 6.15 -1.53 12.07
N THR A 26 6.58 -1.26 10.84
CA THR A 26 6.81 0.10 10.34
C THR A 26 6.25 0.25 8.93
N THR A 27 5.64 1.40 8.63
CA THR A 27 5.28 1.80 7.28
C THR A 27 6.52 2.10 6.44
N ILE A 28 6.39 2.11 5.12
CA ILE A 28 7.47 2.52 4.21
C ILE A 28 7.91 3.97 4.40
N ASP A 29 7.06 4.81 5.01
CA ASP A 29 7.37 6.20 5.37
C ASP A 29 8.05 6.33 6.75
N GLY A 30 8.38 5.19 7.40
CA GLY A 30 9.11 5.17 8.66
C GLY A 30 8.26 5.38 9.91
N GLN A 31 6.93 5.35 9.80
CA GLN A 31 6.03 5.46 10.95
C GLN A 31 5.81 4.09 11.59
N ARG A 32 5.91 4.00 12.92
CA ARG A 32 5.55 2.77 13.64
C ARG A 32 4.06 2.52 13.53
N LEU A 33 3.68 1.27 13.29
CA LEU A 33 2.29 0.89 13.08
C LEU A 33 1.41 1.22 14.30
N GLU A 34 1.96 1.10 15.52
CA GLU A 34 1.31 1.45 16.80
C GLU A 34 0.82 2.91 16.87
N ASN A 35 1.37 3.82 16.05
CA ASN A 35 1.01 5.23 16.01
C ASN A 35 0.07 5.60 14.85
N VAL A 36 -0.30 4.62 14.03
CA VAL A 36 -1.17 4.78 12.85
C VAL A 36 -2.22 3.67 12.84
N TYR A 37 -2.76 3.32 11.67
CA TYR A 37 -3.71 2.23 11.54
C TYR A 37 -3.09 0.88 11.90
N ASN A 38 -3.62 0.22 12.96
CA ASN A 38 -3.09 -1.02 13.51
C ASN A 38 -4.19 -2.01 13.95
N ASN A 39 -5.34 -2.00 13.27
CA ASN A 39 -6.45 -2.92 13.56
C ASN A 39 -6.16 -4.30 12.97
N TRP A 40 -5.44 -5.13 13.70
CA TRP A 40 -5.15 -6.51 13.33
C TRP A 40 -6.41 -7.38 13.32
N ASP A 41 -6.47 -8.31 12.37
CA ASP A 41 -7.43 -9.42 12.43
C ASP A 41 -7.24 -10.17 13.76
N PRO A 42 -8.27 -10.72 14.41
CA PRO A 42 -8.18 -11.20 15.79
C PRO A 42 -7.08 -12.22 16.10
N THR A 43 -6.58 -12.94 15.10
CA THR A 43 -5.48 -13.91 15.27
C THR A 43 -4.12 -13.38 14.84
N GLN A 44 -4.05 -12.14 14.34
CA GLN A 44 -2.86 -11.56 13.73
C GLN A 44 -2.21 -10.48 14.62
N PRO A 45 -0.89 -10.24 14.47
CA PRO A 45 0.04 -10.98 13.63
C PRO A 45 0.46 -12.32 14.28
N ASP A 46 0.46 -13.41 13.53
CA ASP A 46 0.78 -14.76 14.04
C ASP A 46 2.18 -15.28 13.63
N ASN A 47 2.82 -14.65 12.63
CA ASN A 47 4.10 -15.08 12.08
C ASN A 47 4.16 -16.59 11.80
N LEU A 48 3.07 -17.18 11.30
CA LEU A 48 2.99 -18.49 10.70
C LEU A 48 4.27 -18.86 9.93
N ASN A 49 4.86 -20.00 10.31
CA ASN A 49 6.11 -20.53 9.76
C ASN A 49 7.34 -19.62 9.88
N GLY A 50 7.26 -18.54 10.67
CA GLY A 50 8.37 -17.62 10.91
C GLY A 50 8.75 -16.74 9.71
N ASN A 51 7.90 -16.64 8.69
CA ASN A 51 8.25 -15.98 7.43
C ASN A 51 7.31 -14.82 7.02
N GLN A 52 6.35 -14.43 7.87
CA GLN A 52 5.44 -13.33 7.59
C GLN A 52 6.00 -12.01 8.09
N ASN A 53 6.77 -11.32 7.25
CA ASN A 53 7.40 -10.03 7.59
C ASN A 53 6.81 -8.86 6.79
N ARG A 54 5.76 -9.09 6.01
CA ARG A 54 5.08 -8.08 5.19
C ARG A 54 3.67 -7.87 5.71
N GLY A 55 3.13 -6.67 5.57
CA GLY A 55 1.76 -6.36 5.91
C GLY A 55 0.83 -6.38 4.71
N ALA A 56 -0.41 -6.81 4.94
CA ALA A 56 -1.51 -6.61 4.00
C ALA A 56 -2.76 -6.08 4.71
N VAL A 57 -3.58 -5.37 3.96
CA VAL A 57 -4.92 -4.97 4.36
C VAL A 57 -5.90 -5.98 3.77
N LEU A 58 -6.76 -6.52 4.63
CA LEU A 58 -7.88 -7.37 4.26
C LEU A 58 -9.06 -6.51 3.80
N LYS A 59 -9.89 -7.03 2.90
CA LYS A 59 -11.05 -6.31 2.37
C LYS A 59 -12.07 -5.92 3.44
N ASN A 60 -12.09 -6.64 4.57
CA ASN A 60 -12.90 -6.31 5.74
C ASN A 60 -12.34 -5.15 6.59
N GLY A 61 -11.18 -4.59 6.21
CA GLY A 61 -10.51 -3.47 6.86
C GLY A 61 -9.44 -3.88 7.88
N TYR A 62 -9.40 -5.13 8.32
CA TYR A 62 -8.35 -5.60 9.23
C TYR A 62 -6.99 -5.74 8.52
N ILE A 63 -5.92 -5.91 9.29
CA ILE A 63 -4.58 -6.19 8.75
C ILE A 63 -4.09 -7.59 9.15
N ASP A 64 -3.24 -8.14 8.30
CA ASP A 64 -2.66 -9.49 8.38
C ASP A 64 -1.15 -9.41 8.13
N ASP A 65 -0.37 -10.22 8.84
CA ASP A 65 1.04 -10.41 8.49
C ASP A 65 1.16 -11.55 7.49
N ILE A 66 1.86 -11.29 6.41
CA ILE A 66 1.87 -12.19 5.26
C ILE A 66 3.28 -12.49 4.79
N GLY A 67 3.40 -13.61 4.09
CA GLY A 67 4.65 -14.14 3.58
C GLY A 67 5.14 -13.39 2.33
N PRO A 68 6.00 -14.02 1.53
CA PRO A 68 6.58 -13.42 0.32
C PRO A 68 5.69 -13.53 -0.94
N GLU A 69 4.40 -13.83 -0.80
CA GLU A 69 3.46 -13.91 -1.92
C GLU A 69 3.37 -12.60 -2.73
N GLN A 70 3.02 -12.74 -4.02
CA GLN A 70 2.73 -11.61 -4.89
C GLN A 70 1.24 -11.26 -4.78
N LEU A 71 0.95 -10.02 -4.40
CA LEU A 71 -0.41 -9.50 -4.25
C LEU A 71 -0.57 -8.15 -4.96
N PRO A 72 -1.82 -7.76 -5.27
CA PRO A 72 -2.12 -6.37 -5.61
C PRO A 72 -1.62 -5.42 -4.51
N TYR A 73 -1.38 -4.17 -4.87
CA TYR A 73 -0.93 -3.15 -3.95
C TYR A 73 -1.63 -1.82 -4.21
N VAL A 74 -1.71 -1.00 -3.17
CA VAL A 74 -2.22 0.37 -3.25
C VAL A 74 -1.05 1.31 -2.99
N CYS A 75 -0.85 2.27 -3.89
CA CYS A 75 0.08 3.38 -3.67
C CYS A 75 -0.67 4.54 -3.02
N GLU A 76 -0.06 5.12 -1.99
CA GLU A 76 -0.47 6.41 -1.47
C GLU A 76 0.35 7.52 -2.15
N LYS A 77 -0.30 8.64 -2.47
CA LYS A 77 0.37 9.86 -2.90
C LYS A 77 -0.16 11.01 -2.05
N SER A 78 0.75 11.86 -1.56
CA SER A 78 0.36 13.07 -0.85
C SER A 78 -0.58 13.92 -1.72
N PRO A 79 -1.70 14.43 -1.17
CA PRO A 79 -2.63 15.28 -1.91
C PRO A 79 -2.01 16.62 -2.31
N GLN A 80 -0.90 17.02 -1.67
CA GLN A 80 -0.13 18.21 -2.04
C GLN A 80 0.77 18.00 -3.26
N SER A 81 0.99 16.74 -3.66
CA SER A 81 1.79 16.42 -4.83
C SER A 81 1.08 16.88 -6.10
N LYS A 82 1.77 17.61 -6.98
CA LYS A 82 1.16 18.03 -8.25
C LYS A 82 0.77 16.80 -9.06
N ARG A 83 -0.41 16.85 -9.70
CA ARG A 83 -0.93 15.74 -10.53
C ARG A 83 0.03 15.42 -11.68
N PHE A 84 0.75 16.43 -12.14
CA PHE A 84 1.85 16.34 -13.09
C PHE A 84 3.05 17.06 -12.49
N GLU A 85 4.13 16.34 -12.24
CA GLU A 85 5.43 16.98 -12.06
C GLU A 85 5.83 17.60 -13.41
N PRO A 86 6.36 18.83 -13.44
CA PRO A 86 6.94 19.34 -14.66
C PRO A 86 8.00 18.34 -15.11
N LEU A 87 7.87 17.85 -16.36
CA LEU A 87 8.85 16.97 -16.97
C LEU A 87 10.27 17.46 -16.65
N PRO A 88 11.24 16.58 -16.37
CA PRO A 88 12.63 16.98 -16.23
C PRO A 88 13.04 17.85 -17.43
N PRO A 89 13.93 18.85 -17.27
CA PRO A 89 14.28 19.77 -18.35
C PRO A 89 14.62 19.08 -19.69
N CYS A 90 15.27 17.92 -19.63
CA CYS A 90 15.62 17.11 -20.81
C CYS A 90 14.42 16.49 -21.55
N MET A 91 13.25 16.38 -20.91
CA MET A 91 12.04 15.78 -21.46
C MET A 91 10.98 16.84 -21.81
N GLN A 92 11.20 18.11 -21.44
CA GLN A 92 10.32 19.23 -21.81
C GLN A 92 10.35 19.57 -23.30
N VAL A 93 11.43 19.22 -24.02
CA VAL A 93 11.58 19.49 -25.47
C VAL A 93 10.52 18.74 -26.30
N LEU A 94 10.02 17.61 -25.82
CA LEU A 94 8.98 16.80 -26.50
C LEU A 94 7.55 17.32 -26.28
N LYS A 95 7.32 18.26 -25.35
CA LYS A 95 5.96 18.80 -25.09
C LYS A 95 5.38 19.55 -26.30
N ASN A 96 6.24 20.05 -27.19
CA ASN A 96 5.80 20.74 -28.41
C ASN A 96 5.30 19.79 -29.50
N LEU A 97 5.39 18.46 -29.31
CA LEU A 97 4.97 17.45 -30.30
C LEU A 97 3.66 16.74 -29.95
N CYS A 98 3.10 16.92 -28.74
CA CYS A 98 1.92 16.20 -28.26
C CYS A 98 0.92 17.08 -27.49
N GLN A 99 0.68 18.32 -27.94
CA GLN A 99 -0.50 19.06 -27.50
C GLN A 99 -1.75 18.49 -28.20
N VAL A 100 -2.33 17.44 -27.64
CA VAL A 100 -3.76 17.16 -27.85
C VAL A 100 -4.52 18.06 -26.89
N SER A 101 -5.13 19.10 -27.44
CA SER A 101 -6.10 19.95 -26.75
C SER A 101 -7.21 19.11 -26.14
N ILE A 102 -7.45 19.25 -24.84
CA ILE A 102 -8.77 19.07 -24.28
C ILE A 102 -9.16 20.44 -23.73
N ALA A 103 -9.89 21.19 -24.56
CA ALA A 103 -10.60 22.38 -24.13
C ALA A 103 -11.82 21.96 -23.31
N SER A 104 -12.11 22.79 -22.30
CA SER A 104 -13.30 22.79 -21.43
C SER A 104 -14.61 22.91 -22.20
#